data_AF-A0A2M7C6H6-F1
#
_entry.id   AF-A0A2M7C6H6-F1
#
_cell.length_a   1.000
_cell.length_b   1.000
_cell.length_c   1.000
_cell.angle_alpha   90.00
_cell.angle_beta   90.00
_cell.angle_gamma   90.00
#
_symmetry.space_group_name_H-M   'P 1'
#
loop_
_entity.id
_entity.type
_entity.pdbx_description
1 polymer ?
#
loop_
_entity_poly.entity_id
_entity_poly.type
_entity_poly.pdbx_seq_one_letter_code
_entity_poly.pdbx_strand_id
1 'polypeptide(L)'
;MVCFFCLSCGKKKKATASVPRPARPVQSTPIPEVKQPEKYVYQGYKNRNPFFMMGGGQARPAAEMDSVSADAAGFRLSGIMTDSSGVRYALMSDASGGSYILKSGWLYDVEGKRVPAVTGTVFEDRIIIISGTTMKELKLPADDIPAKLE
;
A
#
# COMPACT_ATOMS: atom_id res chain seq x y z
N MET A 1 -80.83 74.32 13.75
CA MET A 1 -80.40 74.83 12.44
C MET A 1 -79.08 75.55 12.64
N VAL A 2 -77.97 74.96 12.15
CA VAL A 2 -76.69 75.57 11.69
C VAL A 2 -76.02 76.56 12.69
N CYS A 3 -74.79 76.42 13.19
CA CYS A 3 -73.53 76.22 12.47
C CYS A 3 -72.36 76.01 13.45
N PHE A 4 -71.45 75.10 13.09
CA PHE A 4 -69.98 75.17 13.17
C PHE A 4 -69.30 76.16 14.14
N PHE A 5 -68.40 75.65 14.99
CA PHE A 5 -66.98 76.07 14.97
C PHE A 5 -66.12 74.98 15.64
N CYS A 6 -65.50 74.13 14.82
CA CYS A 6 -64.47 73.18 15.24
C CYS A 6 -63.17 73.94 15.50
N LEU A 7 -62.70 73.99 16.76
CA LEU A 7 -61.35 74.42 17.09
C LEU A 7 -60.33 73.37 16.62
N SER A 8 -59.70 73.66 15.50
CA SER A 8 -58.46 73.03 15.04
C SER A 8 -57.27 73.70 15.74
N CYS A 9 -56.49 72.91 16.50
CA CYS A 9 -55.09 73.23 16.75
C CYS A 9 -54.28 71.92 16.86
N GLY A 10 -53.81 71.45 15.71
CA GLY A 10 -53.00 70.24 15.57
C GLY A 10 -51.56 70.46 16.05
N LYS A 11 -51.18 69.81 17.15
CA LYS A 11 -49.77 69.62 17.51
C LYS A 11 -49.21 68.41 16.76
N LYS A 12 -48.34 68.68 15.77
CA LYS A 12 -47.54 67.66 15.07
C LYS A 12 -46.56 67.00 16.05
N LYS A 13 -46.70 65.70 16.32
CA LYS A 13 -45.68 64.90 16.98
C LYS A 13 -44.67 64.42 15.92
N LYS A 14 -43.39 64.76 16.10
CA LYS A 14 -42.29 64.23 15.29
C LYS A 14 -42.23 62.72 15.52
N ALA A 15 -42.32 61.94 14.45
CA ALA A 15 -42.10 60.51 14.49
C ALA A 15 -40.59 60.26 14.70
N THR A 16 -40.23 59.70 15.85
CA THR A 16 -38.89 59.20 16.12
C THR A 16 -38.69 57.92 15.29
N ALA A 17 -37.69 57.91 14.42
CA ALA A 17 -37.32 56.74 13.63
C ALA A 17 -36.93 55.56 14.54
N SER A 18 -37.48 54.38 14.28
CA SER A 18 -37.14 53.15 14.99
C SER A 18 -35.76 52.65 14.54
N VAL A 19 -34.85 52.48 15.50
CA VAL A 19 -33.53 51.88 15.28
C VAL A 19 -33.70 50.40 14.85
N PRO A 20 -33.01 49.92 13.80
CA PRO A 20 -33.12 48.52 13.40
C PRO A 20 -32.46 47.59 14.43
N ARG A 21 -33.18 46.53 14.80
CA ARG A 21 -32.72 45.48 15.72
C ARG A 21 -31.59 44.68 15.06
N PRO A 22 -30.44 44.46 15.72
CA PRO A 22 -29.38 43.64 15.15
C PRO A 22 -29.84 42.19 14.98
N ALA A 23 -29.60 41.63 13.79
CA ALA A 23 -29.94 40.25 13.45
C ALA A 23 -29.12 39.27 14.30
N ARG A 24 -29.80 38.25 14.85
CA ARG A 24 -29.18 37.21 15.69
C ARG A 24 -28.39 36.26 14.77
N PRO A 25 -27.15 35.86 15.13
CA PRO A 25 -26.40 34.90 14.33
C PRO A 25 -27.08 33.53 14.36
N VAL A 26 -27.29 32.96 13.19
CA VAL A 26 -27.83 31.60 13.00
C VAL A 26 -26.74 30.60 13.41
N GLN A 27 -27.01 29.78 14.42
CA GLN A 27 -26.13 28.69 14.80
C GLN A 27 -26.18 27.61 13.72
N SER A 28 -25.07 27.39 13.03
CA SER A 28 -24.89 26.26 12.13
C SER A 28 -24.71 24.99 12.94
N THR A 29 -25.65 24.05 12.83
CA THR A 29 -25.49 22.70 13.34
C THR A 29 -24.37 21.99 12.56
N PRO A 30 -23.39 21.35 13.23
CA PRO A 30 -22.34 20.61 12.54
C PRO A 30 -22.94 19.36 11.88
N ILE A 31 -22.71 19.24 10.57
CA ILE A 31 -23.11 18.07 9.77
C ILE A 31 -22.27 16.88 10.24
N PRO A 32 -22.88 15.73 10.60
CA PRO A 32 -22.12 14.56 11.03
C PRO A 32 -21.27 14.04 9.89
N GLU A 33 -19.96 13.92 10.14
CA GLU A 33 -18.98 13.38 9.19
C GLU A 33 -19.27 11.89 8.96
N VAL A 34 -19.81 11.58 7.79
CA VAL A 34 -20.06 10.20 7.36
C VAL A 34 -18.70 9.57 7.07
N LYS A 35 -18.22 8.73 7.99
CA LYS A 35 -17.01 7.92 7.78
C LYS A 35 -17.21 7.07 6.52
N GLN A 36 -16.43 7.35 5.49
CA GLN A 36 -16.44 6.56 4.27
C GLN A 36 -16.00 5.13 4.61
N PRO A 37 -16.67 4.09 4.10
CA PRO A 37 -16.27 2.72 4.36
C PRO A 37 -14.89 2.50 3.77
N GLU A 38 -13.95 2.03 4.61
CA GLU A 38 -12.62 1.66 4.15
C GLU A 38 -12.73 0.61 3.04
N LYS A 39 -12.12 0.89 1.88
CA LYS A 39 -12.14 -0.01 0.74
C LYS A 39 -11.33 -1.25 1.09
N TYR A 40 -11.98 -2.41 1.16
CA TYR A 40 -11.30 -3.68 1.37
C TYR A 40 -10.38 -3.99 0.18
N VAL A 41 -9.07 -4.03 0.43
CA VAL A 41 -8.05 -4.45 -0.55
C VAL A 41 -7.69 -5.89 -0.25
N TYR A 42 -7.95 -6.78 -1.20
CA TYR A 42 -7.58 -8.19 -1.08
C TYR A 42 -6.06 -8.34 -1.04
N GLN A 43 -5.54 -8.84 0.09
CA GLN A 43 -4.09 -8.98 0.32
C GLN A 43 -3.56 -10.36 -0.08
N GLY A 44 -4.26 -11.09 -0.97
CA GLY A 44 -3.83 -12.43 -1.40
C GLY A 44 -2.45 -12.47 -2.04
N TYR A 45 -1.96 -11.33 -2.54
CA TYR A 45 -0.58 -11.14 -3.02
C TYR A 45 0.49 -11.34 -1.94
N LYS A 46 0.14 -11.15 -0.66
CA LYS A 46 1.02 -11.47 0.48
C LYS A 46 1.18 -12.99 0.65
N ASN A 47 0.21 -13.75 0.15
CA ASN A 47 0.26 -15.20 0.17
C ASN A 47 0.93 -15.71 -1.11
N ARG A 48 1.64 -16.83 -0.98
CA ARG A 48 2.33 -17.46 -2.11
C ARG A 48 1.34 -17.77 -3.23
N ASN A 49 1.65 -17.32 -4.43
CA ASN A 49 0.86 -17.61 -5.61
C ASN A 49 0.92 -19.12 -5.91
N PRO A 50 -0.22 -19.84 -5.92
CA PRO A 50 -0.25 -21.27 -6.22
C PRO A 50 0.12 -21.60 -7.67
N PHE A 51 0.12 -20.62 -8.58
CA PHE A 51 0.44 -20.79 -10.00
C PHE A 51 1.92 -20.56 -10.33
N PHE A 52 2.70 -19.97 -9.42
CA PHE A 52 4.16 -20.04 -9.53
C PHE A 52 4.60 -21.43 -9.08
N MET A 53 4.99 -22.26 -10.05
CA MET A 53 5.61 -23.56 -9.78
C MET A 53 6.93 -23.32 -9.05
N MET A 54 6.89 -23.33 -7.72
CA MET A 54 8.06 -23.64 -6.93
C MET A 54 8.29 -25.13 -7.17
N GLY A 55 9.35 -25.48 -7.89
CA GLY A 55 9.62 -26.84 -8.31
C GLY A 55 9.42 -27.82 -7.16
N GLY A 56 8.34 -28.61 -7.21
CA GLY A 56 8.27 -29.87 -6.49
C GLY A 56 9.42 -30.69 -7.06
N GLY A 57 10.45 -30.90 -6.23
CA GLY A 57 11.77 -31.34 -6.66
C GLY A 57 11.70 -32.45 -7.71
N GLN A 58 12.02 -32.09 -8.95
CA GLN A 58 12.66 -33.04 -9.84
C GLN A 58 13.98 -33.36 -9.16
N ALA A 59 14.18 -34.63 -8.77
CA ALA A 59 15.42 -35.08 -8.21
C ALA A 59 16.52 -34.79 -9.23
N ARG A 60 17.30 -33.72 -8.99
CA ARG A 60 18.50 -33.45 -9.80
C ARG A 60 19.48 -34.59 -9.52
N PRO A 61 20.12 -35.18 -10.55
CA PRO A 61 21.20 -36.12 -10.31
C PRO A 61 22.27 -35.42 -9.47
N ALA A 62 22.74 -36.09 -8.41
CA ALA A 62 23.64 -35.51 -7.39
C ALA A 62 24.91 -34.85 -7.97
N ALA A 63 25.29 -35.19 -9.21
CA ALA A 63 26.42 -34.60 -9.92
C ALA A 63 26.23 -33.14 -10.37
N GLU A 64 25.00 -32.63 -10.49
CA GLU A 64 24.72 -31.22 -10.88
C GLU A 64 24.41 -30.31 -9.69
N MET A 65 24.37 -30.84 -8.46
CA MET A 65 24.04 -30.06 -7.27
C MET A 65 25.20 -29.17 -6.81
N ASP A 66 26.45 -29.55 -7.13
CA ASP A 66 27.65 -28.73 -6.87
C ASP A 66 27.86 -27.63 -7.92
N SER A 67 27.17 -27.70 -9.05
CA SER A 67 27.18 -26.69 -10.09
C SER A 67 25.88 -25.87 -10.09
N VAL A 68 25.40 -25.46 -8.92
CA VAL A 68 24.49 -24.30 -8.87
C VAL A 68 25.29 -23.15 -9.45
N SER A 69 25.08 -22.86 -10.74
CA SER A 69 25.74 -21.73 -11.37
C SER A 69 25.36 -20.51 -10.55
N ALA A 70 26.32 -19.98 -9.80
CA ALA A 70 26.18 -18.81 -8.96
C ALA A 70 26.03 -17.54 -9.82
N ASP A 71 25.48 -17.64 -11.03
CA ASP A 71 25.18 -16.49 -11.84
C ASP A 71 23.94 -15.82 -11.28
N ALA A 72 24.13 -14.64 -10.66
CA ALA A 72 23.05 -13.79 -10.17
C ALA A 72 21.97 -13.51 -11.25
N ALA A 73 22.32 -13.68 -12.53
CA ALA A 73 21.44 -13.56 -13.68
C ALA A 73 20.25 -14.53 -13.64
N GLY A 74 20.43 -15.76 -13.13
CA GLY A 74 19.44 -16.83 -13.19
C GLY A 74 18.34 -16.77 -12.12
N PHE A 75 18.53 -15.97 -11.06
CA PHE A 75 17.55 -15.90 -9.98
C PHE A 75 16.37 -14.96 -10.30
N ARG A 76 15.18 -15.43 -9.92
CA ARG A 76 13.91 -14.71 -9.95
C ARG A 76 13.35 -14.61 -8.54
N LEU A 77 12.86 -13.43 -8.18
CA LEU A 77 12.21 -13.19 -6.90
C LEU A 77 10.76 -13.68 -6.98
N SER A 78 10.40 -14.65 -6.14
CA SER A 78 9.05 -15.21 -6.09
C SER A 78 8.18 -14.51 -5.05
N GLY A 79 8.77 -14.03 -3.95
CA GLY A 79 8.04 -13.36 -2.88
C GLY A 79 8.94 -12.94 -1.72
N ILE A 80 8.44 -12.01 -0.91
CA ILE A 80 9.09 -11.57 0.33
C ILE A 80 8.13 -11.87 1.48
N MET A 81 8.62 -12.52 2.52
CA MET A 81 7.85 -12.94 3.68
C MET A 81 8.52 -12.45 4.96
N THR A 82 7.73 -12.38 6.02
CA THR A 82 8.21 -12.00 7.36
C THR A 82 7.97 -13.17 8.30
N ASP A 83 9.02 -13.55 9.03
CA ASP A 83 8.96 -14.57 10.07
C ASP A 83 8.20 -14.02 11.30
N SER A 84 7.74 -14.91 12.18
CA SER A 84 7.16 -14.62 13.49
C SER A 84 8.00 -13.65 14.35
N SER A 85 9.32 -13.66 14.17
CA SER A 85 10.28 -12.77 14.82
C SER A 85 10.37 -11.37 14.18
N GLY A 86 9.60 -11.09 13.12
CA GLY A 86 9.68 -9.84 12.37
C GLY A 86 10.81 -9.78 11.34
N VAL A 87 11.60 -10.84 11.19
CA VAL A 87 12.71 -10.90 10.24
C VAL A 87 12.20 -11.20 8.84
N ARG A 88 12.52 -10.32 7.89
CA ARG A 88 12.19 -10.51 6.47
C ARG A 88 13.11 -11.54 5.82
N TYR A 89 12.54 -12.38 4.97
CA TYR A 89 13.26 -13.30 4.11
C TYR A 89 12.60 -13.33 2.73
N ALA A 90 13.40 -13.63 1.71
CA ALA A 90 12.91 -13.70 0.34
C ALA A 90 12.95 -15.13 -0.19
N LEU A 91 11.92 -15.48 -0.94
CA LEU A 91 11.83 -16.74 -1.68
C LEU A 91 12.26 -16.48 -3.12
N MET A 92 13.19 -17.30 -3.59
CA MET A 92 13.78 -17.15 -4.91
C MET A 92 13.71 -18.47 -5.66
N SER A 93 13.64 -18.37 -6.99
CA SER A 93 13.71 -19.52 -7.89
C SER A 93 14.79 -19.29 -8.94
N ASP A 94 15.46 -20.36 -9.35
CA ASP A 94 16.37 -20.33 -10.50
C ASP A 94 15.60 -20.66 -11.81
N ALA A 95 16.24 -20.42 -12.97
CA ALA A 95 15.65 -20.75 -14.27
C ALA A 95 15.40 -22.25 -14.47
N SER A 96 16.10 -23.10 -13.72
CA SER A 96 16.03 -24.56 -13.72
C SER A 96 15.08 -25.13 -12.66
N GLY A 97 14.23 -24.30 -12.04
CA GLY A 97 13.22 -24.70 -11.05
C GLY A 97 13.72 -24.96 -9.62
N GLY A 98 15.00 -24.70 -9.34
CA GLY A 98 15.59 -24.74 -7.99
C GLY A 98 14.98 -23.67 -7.09
N SER A 99 14.86 -23.97 -5.81
CA SER A 99 14.19 -23.11 -4.82
C SER A 99 15.16 -22.68 -3.73
N TYR A 100 15.25 -21.37 -3.50
CA TYR A 100 16.22 -20.79 -2.59
C TYR A 100 15.56 -19.81 -1.62
N ILE A 101 16.16 -19.68 -0.44
CA ILE A 101 15.70 -18.79 0.63
C ILE A 101 16.82 -17.82 0.97
N LEU A 102 16.59 -16.53 0.79
CA LEU A 102 17.52 -15.48 1.24
C LEU A 102 17.08 -15.00 2.62
N LYS A 103 17.85 -15.33 3.66
CA LYS A 103 17.56 -14.98 5.06
C LYS A 103 18.83 -14.50 5.75
N SER A 104 18.72 -13.38 6.48
CA SER A 104 19.81 -12.84 7.31
C SER A 104 21.14 -12.65 6.56
N GLY A 105 21.11 -12.23 5.30
CA GLY A 105 22.32 -11.99 4.50
C GLY A 105 22.76 -13.15 3.61
N TRP A 106 22.24 -14.36 3.85
CA TRP A 106 22.73 -15.60 3.24
C TRP A 106 21.66 -16.27 2.40
N LEU A 107 22.07 -16.83 1.26
CA LEU A 107 21.22 -17.67 0.43
C LEU A 107 21.32 -19.13 0.89
N TYR A 108 20.16 -19.77 1.05
CA TYR A 108 20.02 -21.16 1.45
C TYR A 108 19.34 -21.95 0.34
N ASP A 109 19.82 -23.16 0.08
CA ASP A 109 19.19 -24.12 -0.84
C ASP A 109 18.04 -24.88 -0.15
N VAL A 110 17.33 -25.72 -0.91
CA VAL A 110 16.25 -26.60 -0.43
C VAL A 110 16.67 -27.51 0.72
N GLU A 111 17.94 -27.88 0.78
CA GLU A 111 18.53 -28.69 1.86
C GLU A 111 18.91 -27.86 3.09
N GLY A 112 18.68 -26.55 3.08
CA GLY A 112 19.10 -25.64 4.15
C GLY A 112 20.61 -25.38 4.19
N LYS A 113 21.35 -25.84 3.17
CA LYS A 113 22.78 -25.54 3.00
C LYS A 113 22.96 -24.12 2.49
N ARG A 114 24.00 -23.44 2.97
CA ARG A 114 24.37 -22.11 2.47
C ARG A 114 24.97 -22.25 1.07
N VAL A 115 24.44 -21.47 0.13
CA VAL A 115 25.02 -21.37 -1.21
C VAL A 115 26.29 -20.51 -1.12
N PRO A 116 27.46 -21.05 -1.48
CA PRO A 116 28.70 -20.30 -1.40
C PRO A 116 28.69 -19.13 -2.39
N ALA A 117 29.43 -18.07 -2.05
CA ALA A 117 29.62 -16.87 -2.88
C ALA A 117 28.35 -16.05 -3.22
N VAL A 118 27.19 -16.39 -2.64
CA VAL A 118 25.94 -15.65 -2.84
C VAL A 118 25.45 -15.05 -1.52
N THR A 119 25.31 -13.72 -1.51
CA THR A 119 24.81 -12.95 -0.37
C THR A 119 23.75 -11.96 -0.82
N GLY A 120 22.98 -11.41 0.11
CA GLY A 120 22.00 -10.42 -0.28
C GLY A 120 21.25 -9.78 0.86
N THR A 121 20.56 -8.69 0.55
CA THR A 121 19.75 -7.92 1.50
C THR A 121 18.30 -7.90 1.04
N VAL A 122 17.40 -8.06 2.01
CA VAL A 122 15.95 -8.12 1.78
C VAL A 122 15.33 -6.81 2.26
N PHE A 123 14.71 -6.07 1.34
CA PHE A 123 13.91 -4.89 1.64
C PHE A 123 12.41 -5.26 1.61
N GLU A 124 11.54 -4.26 1.66
CA GLU A 124 10.09 -4.46 1.64
C GLU A 124 9.58 -4.95 0.28
N ASP A 125 9.96 -4.27 -0.80
CA ASP A 125 9.45 -4.56 -2.16
C ASP A 125 10.52 -5.12 -3.12
N ARG A 126 11.75 -5.21 -2.65
CA ARG A 126 12.92 -5.57 -3.47
C ARG A 126 13.96 -6.35 -2.67
N ILE A 127 14.83 -7.03 -3.40
CA ILE A 127 16.04 -7.61 -2.86
C ILE A 127 17.25 -7.16 -3.67
N ILE A 128 18.40 -7.10 -3.01
CA ILE A 128 19.68 -6.96 -3.68
C ILE A 128 20.45 -8.25 -3.44
N ILE A 129 20.79 -8.94 -4.52
CA ILE A 129 21.62 -10.14 -4.47
C ILE A 129 23.00 -9.82 -5.05
N ILE A 130 24.02 -10.33 -4.38
CA ILE A 130 25.41 -10.20 -4.75
C ILE A 130 25.93 -11.62 -4.91
N SER A 131 26.34 -11.95 -6.13
CA SER A 131 27.04 -13.19 -6.41
C SER A 131 28.40 -12.91 -7.02
N GLY A 132 29.46 -13.23 -6.29
CA GLY A 132 30.82 -12.87 -6.67
C GLY A 132 30.96 -11.36 -6.94
N THR A 133 31.23 -10.99 -8.20
CA THR A 133 31.37 -9.60 -8.65
C THR A 133 30.07 -8.97 -9.16
N THR A 134 29.00 -9.75 -9.29
CA THR A 134 27.75 -9.31 -9.88
C THR A 134 26.76 -8.91 -8.80
N MET A 135 26.23 -7.69 -8.89
CA MET A 135 25.13 -7.20 -8.05
C MET A 135 23.89 -7.06 -8.91
N LYS A 136 22.76 -7.60 -8.44
CA LYS A 136 21.47 -7.50 -9.13
C LYS A 136 20.39 -7.08 -8.15
N GLU A 137 19.63 -6.06 -8.53
CA GLU A 137 18.40 -5.70 -7.85
C GLU A 137 17.24 -6.47 -8.49
N LEU A 138 16.48 -7.19 -7.66
CA LEU A 138 15.28 -7.91 -8.09
C LEU A 138 14.08 -7.28 -7.38
N LYS A 139 13.11 -6.82 -8.17
CA LYS A 139 11.84 -6.29 -7.67
C LYS A 139 10.76 -7.34 -7.84
N LEU A 140 9.75 -7.29 -6.99
CA LEU A 140 8.53 -8.06 -7.22
C LEU A 140 7.90 -7.58 -8.55
N PRO A 141 7.34 -8.49 -9.37
CA PRO A 141 6.60 -8.08 -10.55
C PRO A 141 5.49 -7.14 -10.10
N ALA A 142 5.52 -5.89 -10.57
CA ALA A 142 4.47 -4.93 -10.29
C ALA A 142 3.17 -5.46 -10.91
N ASP A 143 2.06 -5.33 -10.20
CA ASP A 143 0.73 -5.53 -10.77
C ASP A 143 0.58 -4.55 -11.95
N ASP A 144 0.72 -5.03 -13.18
CA ASP A 144 0.19 -4.35 -14.35
C ASP A 144 -1.34 -4.39 -14.20
N ILE A 145 -1.90 -3.43 -13.46
CA ILE A 145 -3.34 -3.18 -13.42
C ILE A 145 -3.73 -2.86 -14.87
N PRO A 146 -4.48 -3.71 -15.59
CA PRO A 146 -4.98 -3.30 -16.89
C PRO A 146 -5.84 -2.07 -16.64
N ALA A 147 -5.38 -0.94 -17.18
CA ALA A 147 -6.12 0.31 -17.15
C ALA A 147 -7.53 0.01 -17.66
N LYS A 148 -8.52 0.37 -16.84
CA LYS A 148 -9.97 0.41 -17.12
C LYS A 148 -10.34 -0.06 -18.52
N LEU A 149 -11.00 -1.21 -18.61
CA LEU A 149 -11.96 -1.45 -19.69
C LEU A 149 -13.08 -0.40 -19.47
N GLU A 150 -13.05 0.66 -20.28
CA GLU A 150 -14.18 1.58 -20.46
C GLU A 150 -15.36 0.89 -21.15
#